data_AF-A0A4Y2PYR1-F1
#
_entry.id   AF-A0A4Y2PYR1-F1
#
_cell.length_a   1.000
_cell.length_b   1.000
_cell.length_c   1.000
_cell.angle_alpha   90.00
_cell.angle_beta   90.00
_cell.angle_gamma   90.00
#
_symmetry.space_group_name_H-M   'P 1'
#
loop_
_entity.id
_entity.type
_entity.pdbx_description
1 polymer ?
#
loop_
_entity_poly.entity_id
_entity_poly.type
_entity_poly.pdbx_seq_one_letter_code
_entity_poly.pdbx_strand_id
1 'polypeptide(L)'
;MYLYGTQYIMSGLGIPVGGLLAAYGILPVFYEMQVSTAYEYLERRFGKTTRIVTATLYTFQTILYMGVVLYAPALALNAVTGLSTWASILTLAAICMIYSSQIIDCELSSDGVLRRVHPLGRNRPLCLVS
;
A
#
# COMPACT_ATOMS: atom_id res chain seq x y z
N MET A 1 -17.08 -27.97 3.57
CA MET A 1 -17.39 -26.68 4.22
C MET A 1 -16.62 -26.44 5.54
N TYR A 2 -16.35 -27.45 6.37
CA TYR A 2 -15.70 -27.27 7.69
C TYR A 2 -14.15 -27.32 7.70
N LEU A 3 -13.49 -27.91 6.69
CA LEU A 3 -12.01 -27.97 6.68
C LEU A 3 -11.34 -26.63 6.34
N TYR A 4 -11.90 -25.87 5.42
CA TYR A 4 -11.29 -24.61 4.95
C TYR A 4 -11.63 -23.40 5.84
N GLY A 5 -12.76 -23.45 6.56
CA GLY A 5 -13.14 -22.39 7.50
C GLY A 5 -12.17 -22.24 8.67
N THR A 6 -11.74 -23.36 9.25
CA THR A 6 -10.78 -23.35 10.37
C THR A 6 -9.43 -22.75 9.97
N GLN A 7 -8.94 -23.07 8.76
CA GLN A 7 -7.68 -22.50 8.25
C GLN A 7 -7.75 -20.98 8.04
N TYR A 8 -8.88 -20.46 7.55
CA TYR A 8 -9.07 -19.03 7.38
C TYR A 8 -9.06 -18.28 8.72
N ILE A 9 -9.70 -18.85 9.74
CA ILE A 9 -9.73 -18.27 11.10
C ILE A 9 -8.33 -18.33 11.74
N MET A 10 -7.60 -19.43 11.56
CA MET A 10 -6.21 -19.54 12.05
C MET A 10 -5.29 -18.49 11.40
N SER A 11 -5.43 -18.24 10.10
CA SER A 11 -4.70 -17.17 9.40
C SER A 11 -5.12 -15.78 9.86
N GLY A 12 -6.41 -15.56 10.09
CA GLY A 12 -6.95 -14.28 10.57
C GLY A 12 -6.44 -13.89 11.96
N LEU A 13 -6.18 -14.87 12.83
CA LEU A 13 -5.54 -14.65 14.14
C LEU A 13 -4.03 -14.44 14.05
N GLY A 14 -3.36 -15.01 13.05
CA GLY A 14 -1.92 -14.85 12.84
C GLY A 14 -1.52 -13.41 12.49
N ILE A 15 -2.34 -12.71 11.70
CA ILE A 15 -2.08 -11.32 11.28
C ILE A 15 -1.96 -10.34 12.46
N PRO A 16 -2.94 -10.23 13.39
CA PRO A 16 -2.84 -9.31 14.52
C PRO A 16 -1.71 -9.70 15.49
N VAL A 17 -1.47 -11.00 15.70
CA VAL A 17 -0.38 -11.47 16.55
C VAL A 17 0.99 -11.10 15.96
N GLY A 18 1.17 -11.32 14.65
CA GLY A 18 2.38 -10.91 13.93
C GLY A 18 2.57 -9.39 13.94
N GLY A 19 1.48 -8.63 13.77
CA GLY A 19 1.49 -7.16 13.88
C GLY A 19 1.90 -6.68 15.27
N LEU A 20 1.41 -7.32 16.34
CA LEU A 20 1.81 -7.01 17.71
C LEU A 20 3.30 -7.30 17.95
N LEU A 21 3.78 -8.45 17.50
CA LEU A 21 5.19 -8.83 17.59
C LEU A 21 6.11 -7.87 16.84
N ALA A 22 5.71 -7.44 15.65
CA ALA A 22 6.44 -6.42 14.88
C ALA A 22 6.41 -5.06 15.61
N ALA A 23 5.27 -4.65 16.14
CA ALA A 23 5.12 -3.39 16.86
C ALA A 23 5.92 -3.34 18.17
N TYR A 24 6.11 -4.46 18.87
CA TYR A 24 6.90 -4.48 20.11
C TYR A 24 8.37 -4.84 19.90
N GLY A 25 8.70 -5.70 18.94
CA GLY A 25 10.08 -6.15 18.72
C GLY A 25 10.85 -5.26 17.74
N ILE A 26 10.24 -4.95 16.60
CA ILE A 26 10.90 -4.29 15.48
C ILE A 26 10.82 -2.76 15.62
N LEU A 27 9.70 -2.24 16.12
CA LEU A 27 9.47 -0.79 16.32
C LEU A 27 10.50 -0.09 17.24
N PRO A 28 10.88 -0.60 18.43
CA PRO A 28 11.87 0.08 19.27
C PRO A 28 13.25 0.15 18.58
N VAL A 29 13.60 -0.87 17.79
CA VAL A 29 14.86 -0.91 17.03
C VAL A 29 14.86 0.12 15.90
N PHE A 30 13.71 0.35 15.24
CA PHE A 30 13.58 1.41 14.23
C PHE A 30 13.74 2.82 14.82
N TYR A 31 13.22 3.04 16.03
CA TYR A 31 13.26 4.35 16.67
C TYR A 31 14.69 4.76 17.10
N GLU A 32 15.48 3.80 17.57
CA GLU A 32 16.87 4.01 17.99
C GLU A 32 17.81 4.41 16.84
N MET A 33 17.55 3.95 15.62
CA MET A 33 18.43 4.18 14.46
C MET A 33 18.00 5.34 13.53
N GLN A 34 16.92 6.08 13.86
CA GLN A 34 16.39 7.20 13.06
C GLN A 34 16.27 6.92 11.55
N VAL A 35 15.89 5.70 11.18
CA VAL A 35 15.78 5.31 9.77
C VAL A 35 14.32 5.42 9.32
N SER A 36 14.07 6.23 8.30
CA SER A 36 12.72 6.53 7.80
C SER A 36 12.10 5.43 6.94
N THR A 37 12.90 4.44 6.51
CA THR A 37 12.43 3.37 5.62
C THR A 37 12.94 1.98 6.04
N ALA A 38 12.08 0.96 5.92
CA ALA A 38 12.44 -0.42 6.25
C ALA A 38 13.61 -0.95 5.41
N TYR A 39 13.68 -0.58 4.14
CA TYR A 39 14.76 -1.00 3.24
C TYR A 39 16.14 -0.47 3.64
N GLU A 40 16.20 0.73 4.19
CA GLU A 40 17.46 1.35 4.62
C GLU A 40 17.97 0.70 5.91
N TYR A 41 17.07 0.19 6.77
CA TYR A 41 17.46 -0.64 7.91
C TYR A 41 18.08 -1.97 7.46
N LEU A 42 17.47 -2.65 6.49
CA LEU A 42 18.05 -3.88 5.92
C LEU A 42 19.39 -3.62 5.22
N GLU A 43 19.54 -2.47 4.56
CA GLU A 43 20.80 -2.06 3.91
C GLU A 43 21.93 -1.85 4.93
N ARG A 44 21.65 -1.20 6.07
CA ARG A 44 22.67 -0.95 7.12
C ARG A 44 23.21 -2.24 7.72
N ARG A 45 22.38 -3.28 7.84
CA ARG A 45 22.78 -4.57 8.44
C ARG A 45 23.38 -5.56 7.45
N PHE A 46 22.86 -5.62 6.22
CA PHE A 46 23.21 -6.65 5.23
C PHE A 46 23.82 -6.08 3.92
N GLY A 47 23.98 -4.77 3.82
CA GLY A 47 24.57 -4.09 2.67
C GLY A 47 23.59 -3.80 1.53
N LYS A 48 24.12 -3.10 0.50
CA LYS A 48 23.39 -2.62 -0.69
C LYS A 48 22.74 -3.72 -1.52
N THR A 49 23.34 -4.90 -1.58
CA THR A 49 22.80 -6.06 -2.31
C THR A 49 21.43 -6.47 -1.78
N THR A 50 21.26 -6.52 -0.46
CA THR A 50 20.01 -6.91 0.18
C THR A 50 18.88 -5.93 -0.11
N ARG A 51 19.17 -4.62 -0.18
CA ARG A 51 18.18 -3.59 -0.57
C ARG A 51 17.64 -3.82 -1.98
N ILE A 52 18.52 -4.10 -2.94
CA ILE A 52 18.12 -4.30 -4.33
C ILE A 52 17.29 -5.59 -4.46
N VAL A 53 17.72 -6.66 -3.80
CA VAL A 53 16.99 -7.94 -3.81
C VAL A 53 15.62 -7.81 -3.15
N THR A 54 15.53 -7.16 -1.98
CA THR A 54 14.24 -6.98 -1.31
C THR A 54 13.30 -6.05 -2.05
N ALA A 55 13.79 -4.93 -2.61
CA ALA A 55 12.97 -4.02 -3.40
C ALA A 55 12.44 -4.69 -4.67
N THR A 56 13.26 -5.48 -5.37
CA THR A 56 12.83 -6.22 -6.56
C THR A 56 11.79 -7.29 -6.21
N LEU A 57 12.07 -8.15 -5.24
CA LEU A 57 11.13 -9.19 -4.79
C LEU A 57 9.79 -8.59 -4.32
N TYR A 58 9.83 -7.51 -3.55
CA TYR A 58 8.63 -6.83 -3.08
C TYR A 58 7.82 -6.24 -4.24
N THR A 59 8.49 -5.64 -5.22
CA THR A 59 7.83 -5.11 -6.42
C THR A 59 7.15 -6.24 -7.20
N PHE A 60 7.85 -7.36 -7.42
CA PHE A 60 7.26 -8.53 -8.09
C PHE A 60 6.05 -9.09 -7.34
N GLN A 61 6.16 -9.27 -6.02
CA GLN A 61 5.05 -9.73 -5.19
C GLN A 61 3.86 -8.78 -5.24
N THR A 62 4.10 -7.46 -5.19
CA THR A 62 3.06 -6.44 -5.23
C THR A 62 2.34 -6.43 -6.58
N ILE A 63 3.07 -6.57 -7.70
CA ILE A 63 2.46 -6.67 -9.04
C ILE A 63 1.54 -7.88 -9.13
N LEU A 64 2.00 -9.05 -8.67
CA LEU A 64 1.19 -10.28 -8.67
C LEU A 64 -0.05 -10.13 -7.78
N TYR A 65 0.11 -9.59 -6.57
CA TYR A 65 -1.00 -9.36 -5.64
C TYR A 65 -2.03 -8.39 -6.20
N MET A 66 -1.59 -7.23 -6.69
CA MET A 66 -2.49 -6.23 -7.27
C MET A 66 -3.20 -6.74 -8.52
N GLY A 67 -2.53 -7.57 -9.34
CA GLY A 67 -3.16 -8.23 -10.48
C GLY A 67 -4.31 -9.15 -10.07
N VAL A 68 -4.12 -9.97 -9.04
CA VAL A 68 -5.17 -10.84 -8.49
C VAL A 68 -6.33 -10.02 -7.91
N VAL A 69 -6.02 -8.96 -7.16
CA VAL A 69 -7.03 -8.08 -6.57
C VAL A 69 -7.84 -7.34 -7.64
N LEU A 70 -7.21 -6.90 -8.73
CA LEU A 70 -7.90 -6.25 -9.87
C LEU A 70 -8.73 -7.21 -10.71
N TYR A 71 -8.38 -8.50 -10.74
CA TYR A 71 -9.13 -9.50 -11.48
C TYR A 71 -10.54 -9.72 -10.88
N ALA A 72 -10.68 -9.70 -9.56
CA ALA A 72 -11.97 -9.89 -8.88
C ALA A 72 -13.06 -8.88 -9.28
N PRO A 73 -12.85 -7.55 -9.21
CA PRO A 73 -13.81 -6.55 -9.66
C PRO A 73 -13.98 -6.54 -11.19
N ALA A 74 -12.93 -6.83 -11.96
CA ALA A 74 -13.04 -6.93 -13.41
C ALA A 74 -13.96 -8.09 -13.83
N LEU A 75 -13.86 -9.24 -13.15
CA LEU A 75 -14.74 -10.40 -13.37
C LEU A 75 -16.20 -10.07 -12.99
N ALA A 76 -16.41 -9.38 -11.87
CA ALA A 76 -17.75 -8.94 -11.46
C ALA A 76 -18.35 -7.95 -12.47
N LEU A 77 -17.57 -6.97 -12.94
CA LEU A 77 -18.02 -5.99 -13.92
C LEU A 77 -18.35 -6.65 -15.27
N ASN A 78 -17.57 -7.65 -15.65
CA ASN A 78 -17.79 -8.43 -16.87
C ASN A 78 -19.14 -9.16 -16.84
N ALA A 79 -19.49 -9.77 -15.70
CA ALA A 79 -20.77 -10.45 -15.54
C ALA A 79 -21.98 -9.51 -15.60
N VAL A 80 -21.84 -8.26 -15.17
CA VAL A 80 -22.92 -7.26 -15.17
C VAL A 80 -23.09 -6.58 -16.53
N THR A 81 -21.99 -6.31 -17.24
CA THR A 81 -22.01 -5.59 -18.52
C THR A 81 -22.08 -6.48 -19.76
N GLY A 82 -21.77 -7.78 -19.64
CA GLY A 82 -21.78 -8.72 -20.77
C GLY A 82 -20.74 -8.43 -21.87
N LEU A 83 -19.80 -7.50 -21.61
CA LEU A 83 -18.73 -7.10 -22.53
C LEU A 83 -17.58 -8.12 -22.53
N SER A 84 -16.61 -7.97 -23.44
CA SER A 84 -15.39 -8.79 -23.42
C SER A 84 -14.53 -8.53 -22.18
N THR A 85 -13.96 -9.57 -21.57
CA THR A 85 -13.18 -9.50 -20.32
C THR A 85 -11.95 -8.59 -20.44
N TRP A 86 -11.34 -8.55 -21.62
CA TRP A 86 -10.22 -7.67 -21.94
C TRP A 86 -10.60 -6.19 -21.85
N ALA A 87 -11.77 -5.80 -22.34
CA ALA A 87 -12.22 -4.41 -22.28
C ALA A 87 -12.47 -3.97 -20.83
N SER A 88 -13.05 -4.83 -19.99
CA SER A 88 -13.32 -4.53 -18.57
C SER A 88 -12.04 -4.33 -17.75
N ILE A 89 -10.98 -5.09 -18.02
CA ILE A 89 -9.69 -4.96 -17.33
C ILE A 89 -9.03 -3.63 -17.70
N LEU A 90 -9.03 -3.27 -19.00
CA LEU A 90 -8.42 -2.03 -19.48
C LEU A 90 -9.13 -0.78 -18.91
N THR A 91 -10.46 -0.77 -18.86
CA THR A 91 -11.21 0.36 -18.30
C THR A 91 -10.99 0.50 -16.80
N LEU A 92 -10.99 -0.60 -16.05
CA LEU A 92 -10.72 -0.57 -14.61
C LEU A 92 -9.30 -0.10 -14.31
N ALA A 93 -8.30 -0.55 -15.09
CA ALA A 93 -6.92 -0.10 -14.95
C ALA A 93 -6.77 1.41 -15.21
N ALA A 94 -7.45 1.95 -16.22
CA ALA A 94 -7.46 3.38 -16.51
C ALA A 94 -8.08 4.20 -15.37
N ILE A 95 -9.25 3.79 -14.88
CA ILE A 95 -9.93 4.46 -13.74
C ILE A 95 -9.05 4.42 -12.49
N CYS A 96 -8.44 3.27 -12.19
CA CYS A 96 -7.56 3.11 -11.05
C CYS A 96 -6.33 4.03 -11.15
N MET A 97 -5.68 4.12 -12.32
CA MET A 97 -4.55 5.04 -12.53
C MET A 97 -4.94 6.50 -12.34
N ILE A 98 -6.06 6.94 -12.90
CA ILE A 98 -6.55 8.32 -12.75
C ILE A 98 -6.86 8.61 -11.28
N TYR A 99 -7.55 7.70 -10.58
CA TYR A 99 -7.85 7.89 -9.17
C TYR A 99 -6.58 7.97 -8.31
N SER A 100 -5.62 7.07 -8.55
CA SER A 100 -4.34 7.06 -7.83
C SER A 100 -3.52 8.32 -8.11
N SER A 101 -3.44 8.80 -9.35
CA SER A 101 -2.70 10.03 -9.64
C SER A 101 -3.31 11.23 -8.92
N GLN A 102 -4.64 11.36 -8.96
CA GLN A 102 -5.36 12.43 -8.27
C GLN A 102 -5.11 12.40 -6.75
N ILE A 103 -5.07 11.21 -6.15
CA ILE A 103 -4.80 11.05 -4.71
C ILE A 103 -3.35 11.39 -4.36
N ILE A 104 -2.41 10.99 -5.22
CA ILE A 104 -0.98 11.24 -5.03
C ILE A 104 -0.67 12.73 -5.18
N ASP A 105 -1.28 13.42 -6.15
CA ASP A 105 -1.17 14.86 -6.30
C ASP A 105 -1.74 15.60 -5.09
N CYS A 106 -2.83 15.12 -4.51
CA CYS A 106 -3.41 15.70 -3.30
C CYS A 106 -2.50 15.50 -2.06
N GLU A 107 -1.88 14.33 -1.91
CA GLU A 107 -0.89 14.05 -0.86
C GLU A 107 0.39 14.89 -1.04
N LEU A 108 0.94 14.97 -2.25
CA LEU A 108 2.08 15.83 -2.57
C LEU A 108 1.76 17.31 -2.36
N SER A 109 0.54 17.74 -2.69
CA SER A 109 0.07 19.09 -2.39
C SER A 109 -0.06 19.32 -0.89
N SER A 110 -0.43 18.30 -0.11
CA SER A 110 -0.52 18.38 1.35
C SER A 110 0.87 18.49 1.99
N ASP A 111 1.83 17.65 1.58
CA ASP A 111 3.22 17.66 2.07
C ASP A 111 4.01 18.90 1.61
N GLY A 112 3.76 19.37 0.38
CA GLY A 112 4.35 20.57 -0.18
C GLY A 112 3.88 21.85 0.52
N VAL A 113 2.61 21.89 0.97
CA VAL A 113 2.07 22.98 1.79
C VAL A 113 2.55 22.85 3.25
N LEU A 114 2.61 21.65 3.84
CA LEU A 114 3.07 21.47 5.21
C LEU A 114 4.52 21.92 5.44
N ARG A 115 5.43 21.63 4.49
CA ARG A 115 6.83 22.10 4.56
C ARG A 115 6.97 23.63 4.44
N ARG A 116 5.97 24.33 3.89
CA ARG A 116 5.94 25.80 3.80
C ARG A 116 5.30 26.48 5.01
N VAL A 117 4.47 25.78 5.79
CA VAL A 117 3.66 26.38 6.88
C VAL A 117 4.27 26.17 8.28
N HIS A 118 5.24 25.26 8.45
CA HIS A 118 5.90 25.03 9.74
C HIS A 118 7.10 25.97 10.00
N PRO A 119 6.91 27.30 9.90
CA PRO A 119 7.31 28.18 11.00
C PRO A 119 6.28 29.26 11.39
N LEU A 120 5.08 29.31 10.81
CA LEU A 120 4.13 30.41 11.07
C LEU A 120 2.73 29.88 11.35
N GLY A 121 2.32 30.02 12.60
CA GLY A 121 0.97 29.74 13.04
C GLY A 121 -0.07 30.62 12.34
N ARG A 122 -1.32 30.13 12.39
CA ARG A 122 -2.61 30.82 12.21
C ARG A 122 -3.36 30.54 10.89
N ASN A 123 -4.56 30.00 11.10
CA ASN A 123 -5.80 30.03 10.32
C ASN A 123 -5.89 29.40 8.92
N ARG A 124 -6.79 28.40 8.84
CA ARG A 124 -7.35 27.81 7.61
C ARG A 124 -8.12 28.84 6.76
N PRO A 125 -8.45 28.52 5.49
CA PRO A 125 -9.67 27.75 5.20
C PRO A 125 -9.44 26.65 4.13
N LEU A 126 -9.55 25.38 4.52
CA LEU A 126 -9.64 24.23 3.60
C LEU A 126 -11.12 24.05 3.20
N CYS A 127 -11.57 24.89 2.27
CA CYS A 127 -12.76 24.65 1.45
C CYS A 127 -12.28 24.54 0.00
N LEU A 128 -11.89 23.35 -0.47
CA LEU A 128 -11.81 23.06 -1.91
C LEU A 128 -11.88 21.57 -2.23
N VAL A 129 -12.70 20.84 -1.50
CA VAL A 129 -13.25 19.53 -1.92
C VAL A 129 -14.68 19.40 -1.36
N SER A 130 -15.63 20.06 -2.02
CA SER A 130 -17.07 19.71 -2.09
C SER A 130 -17.66 20.42 -3.29
#